data_AF-A0A7V2QH74-F1
#
_entry.id   AF-A0A7V2QH74-F1
#
_cell.length_a   1.000
_cell.length_b   1.000
_cell.length_c   1.000
_cell.angle_alpha   90.00
_cell.angle_beta   90.00
_cell.angle_gamma   90.00
#
_symmetry.space_group_name_H-M   'P 1'
#
loop_
_entity.id
_entity.type
_entity.pdbx_description
1 polymer ?
#
loop_
_entity_poly.entity_id
_entity_poly.type
_entity_poly.pdbx_seq_one_letter_code
_entity_poly.pdbx_strand_id
1 'polypeptide(L)'
;MRIEHWASSASDVQLVRQAQRGDKTAFGELFTRYEGRIYGYLYRMVGNRAWAEDLTQEAFIRAHQHLNRLGPPYDFKSWIYRIAGNLAIDGLRRYRDEVSLPDWDAGEATAPEPADERAGIDPEQEVRREEVRQAVWQTLHRLPENYRQILLLREMEGLSYREIASILGISLDNVRVTLHRARLAFRDLYGLQVMMEEGRRVCQELNELLSAEIDGELDRSARRRVKKHIESCPVCQRTRKELLAVSNLLALLTPVFPPPSLHSRFLHRLEQMPPPQPASPPPPPPSPSSGRGGGSGPGRFFWLALAGGIGGALLLGATALIALALFTYGPSPTPSPPPPSPTAVQAPAVLPSPTPQPTPTPTAPPPPTPTPTATPTPSPTSTPIPTPTPTPVPSIAFWADATTIPAGSCTTIHWETANVAGVYFDGQGVAGVGSHQTCPCTPETHTLDVLLRDGSHEARTLTIQVTGSCVTPTPDTQGPPAPRPLDPTGGVVLSCRAETTLSWGSVSAPSGITGYYVRLEETSGTPRPIGEWGPLGQTQLTVPVSCGYYYRWSVRAEDGAGNLGPWSSWATFGVDID
;
A
#
# COMPACT_ATOMS: atom_id res chain seq x y z
N MET A 1 -25.34 -27.58 -32.37
CA MET A 1 -24.48 -28.16 -31.32
C MET A 1 -23.83 -27.01 -30.57
N ARG A 2 -24.31 -26.76 -29.35
CA ARG A 2 -23.84 -25.72 -28.42
C ARG A 2 -22.66 -26.36 -27.66
N ILE A 3 -21.43 -25.93 -27.93
CA ILE A 3 -20.29 -26.32 -27.09
C ILE A 3 -20.33 -25.41 -25.87
N GLU A 4 -20.74 -26.01 -24.76
CA GLU A 4 -20.69 -25.42 -23.43
C GLU A 4 -19.23 -25.21 -23.03
N HIS A 5 -18.75 -23.96 -23.05
CA HIS A 5 -17.40 -23.59 -22.62
C HIS A 5 -17.39 -22.91 -21.24
N TRP A 6 -18.21 -23.41 -20.31
CA TRP A 6 -18.20 -22.97 -18.92
C TRP A 6 -17.46 -23.98 -18.02
N ALA A 7 -16.20 -24.27 -18.31
CA ALA A 7 -15.33 -24.79 -17.25
C ALA A 7 -14.98 -23.59 -16.35
N SER A 8 -15.69 -23.46 -15.23
CA SER A 8 -15.31 -22.58 -14.12
C SER A 8 -13.80 -22.75 -13.85
N SER A 9 -12.99 -21.73 -14.18
CA SER A 9 -11.54 -21.79 -13.96
C SER A 9 -11.31 -22.00 -12.46
N ALA A 10 -10.76 -23.16 -12.09
CA ALA A 10 -10.51 -23.48 -10.68
C ALA A 10 -9.73 -22.34 -10.02
N SER A 11 -10.17 -21.90 -8.84
CA SER A 11 -9.47 -20.87 -8.07
C SER A 11 -8.05 -21.31 -7.74
N ASP A 12 -7.13 -20.36 -7.57
CA ASP A 12 -5.74 -20.66 -7.21
C ASP A 12 -5.66 -21.50 -5.92
N VAL A 13 -6.55 -21.26 -4.96
CA VAL A 13 -6.67 -22.07 -3.74
C VAL A 13 -7.00 -23.54 -4.06
N GLN A 14 -7.91 -23.79 -5.01
CA GLN A 14 -8.25 -25.16 -5.42
C GLN A 14 -7.07 -25.84 -6.10
N LEU A 15 -6.38 -25.13 -7.01
CA LEU A 15 -5.21 -25.64 -7.72
C LEU A 15 -4.05 -25.94 -6.76
N VAL A 16 -3.76 -25.03 -5.82
CA VAL A 16 -2.74 -25.26 -4.78
C VAL A 16 -3.07 -26.52 -3.98
N ARG A 17 -4.32 -26.70 -3.55
CA ARG A 17 -4.72 -27.88 -2.78
C ARG A 17 -4.63 -29.17 -3.58
N GLN A 18 -4.93 -29.14 -4.88
CA GLN A 18 -4.77 -30.30 -5.77
C GLN A 18 -3.30 -30.61 -5.98
N ALA A 19 -2.48 -29.60 -6.27
CA ALA A 19 -1.05 -29.74 -6.45
C ALA A 19 -0.33 -30.23 -5.18
N GLN A 20 -0.75 -29.80 -3.98
CA GLN A 20 -0.26 -30.32 -2.70
C GLN A 20 -0.55 -31.83 -2.52
N ARG A 21 -1.59 -32.36 -3.17
CA ARG A 21 -1.89 -33.81 -3.19
C ARG A 21 -1.13 -34.56 -4.28
N GLY A 22 -0.23 -33.90 -5.00
CA GLY A 22 0.57 -34.48 -6.08
C GLY A 22 -0.03 -34.34 -7.48
N ASP A 23 -1.10 -33.55 -7.65
CA ASP A 23 -1.65 -33.28 -8.99
C ASP A 23 -0.74 -32.30 -9.76
N LYS A 24 0.05 -32.86 -10.67
CA LYS A 24 0.95 -32.09 -11.54
C LYS A 24 0.20 -31.21 -12.54
N THR A 25 -1.00 -31.62 -12.96
CA THR A 25 -1.80 -30.82 -13.90
C THR A 25 -2.28 -29.54 -13.23
N ALA A 26 -2.67 -29.62 -11.95
CA ALA A 26 -3.03 -28.46 -11.16
C ALA A 26 -1.86 -27.48 -10.96
N PHE A 27 -0.63 -27.99 -10.76
CA PHE A 27 0.55 -27.13 -10.70
C PHE A 27 0.91 -26.54 -12.07
N GLY A 28 0.76 -27.32 -13.15
CA GLY A 28 0.94 -26.85 -14.51
C GLY A 28 0.00 -25.68 -14.85
N GLU A 29 -1.26 -25.75 -14.42
CA GLU A 29 -2.22 -24.64 -14.55
C GLU A 29 -1.79 -23.40 -13.76
N LEU A 30 -1.28 -23.55 -12.52
CA LEU A 30 -0.69 -22.43 -11.78
C LEU A 30 0.51 -21.83 -12.52
N PHE A 31 1.36 -22.67 -13.10
CA PHE A 31 2.49 -22.20 -13.90
C PHE A 31 2.01 -21.39 -15.11
N THR A 32 1.09 -21.91 -15.93
CA THR A 32 0.54 -21.20 -17.10
C THR A 32 -0.05 -19.83 -16.73
N ARG A 33 -0.71 -19.72 -15.57
CA ARG A 33 -1.29 -18.45 -15.10
C ARG A 33 -0.25 -17.39 -14.72
N TYR A 34 0.89 -17.81 -14.19
CA TYR A 34 1.86 -16.92 -13.56
C TYR A 34 3.19 -16.78 -14.33
N GLU A 35 3.49 -17.65 -15.30
CA GLU A 35 4.78 -17.68 -16.00
C GLU A 35 5.12 -16.33 -16.65
N GLY A 36 4.17 -15.70 -17.35
CA GLY A 36 4.42 -14.45 -18.05
C GLY A 36 4.67 -13.28 -17.10
N ARG A 37 3.94 -13.23 -15.98
CA ARG A 37 4.12 -12.19 -14.96
C ARG A 37 5.45 -12.34 -14.24
N ILE A 38 5.78 -13.57 -13.82
CA ILE A 38 7.04 -13.85 -13.12
C ILE A 38 8.25 -13.65 -14.03
N TYR A 39 8.17 -14.09 -15.29
CA TYR A 39 9.23 -13.84 -16.26
C TYR A 39 9.41 -12.34 -16.51
N GLY A 40 8.32 -11.60 -16.74
CA GLY A 40 8.38 -10.14 -16.94
C GLY A 40 8.94 -9.39 -15.73
N TYR A 41 8.58 -9.80 -14.52
CA TYR A 41 9.14 -9.27 -13.28
C TYR A 41 10.64 -9.54 -13.16
N LEU A 42 11.06 -10.79 -13.34
CA LEU A 42 12.47 -11.19 -13.26
C LEU A 42 13.33 -10.53 -14.34
N TYR A 43 12.82 -10.43 -15.56
CA TYR A 43 13.51 -9.73 -16.65
C TYR A 43 13.75 -8.26 -16.33
N ARG A 44 12.77 -7.56 -15.76
CA ARG A 44 12.93 -6.18 -15.30
C ARG A 44 13.86 -6.05 -14.10
N MET A 45 13.98 -7.09 -13.28
CA MET A 45 14.93 -7.12 -12.17
C MET A 45 16.38 -7.26 -12.65
N VAL A 46 16.64 -8.18 -13.60
CA VAL A 46 18.02 -8.57 -13.97
C VAL A 46 18.52 -8.02 -15.31
N GLY A 47 17.62 -7.59 -16.20
CA GLY A 47 17.97 -6.99 -17.49
C GLY A 47 18.41 -7.95 -18.59
N ASN A 48 18.45 -9.25 -18.31
CA ASN A 48 18.95 -10.27 -19.25
C ASN A 48 17.89 -11.36 -19.48
N ARG A 49 17.56 -11.65 -20.75
CA ARG A 49 16.51 -12.62 -21.12
C ARG A 49 16.85 -14.05 -20.71
N ALA A 50 18.07 -14.50 -20.96
CA ALA A 50 18.50 -15.85 -20.62
C ALA A 50 18.48 -16.05 -19.10
N TRP A 51 19.01 -15.07 -18.36
CA TRP A 51 18.99 -15.14 -16.90
C TRP A 51 17.57 -15.11 -16.33
N ALA A 52 16.69 -14.28 -16.91
CA ALA A 52 15.29 -14.25 -16.53
C ALA A 52 14.57 -15.59 -16.80
N GLU A 53 14.86 -16.25 -17.92
CA GLU A 53 14.33 -17.59 -18.24
C GLU A 53 14.75 -18.61 -17.18
N ASP A 54 16.05 -18.65 -16.85
CA ASP A 54 16.60 -19.58 -15.86
C ASP A 54 16.05 -19.32 -14.45
N LEU A 55 15.98 -18.06 -14.02
CA LEU A 55 15.41 -17.68 -12.73
C LEU A 55 13.92 -18.00 -12.66
N THR A 56 13.18 -17.86 -13.76
CA THR A 56 11.75 -18.21 -13.79
C THR A 56 11.58 -19.71 -13.59
N GLN A 57 12.33 -20.53 -14.32
CA GLN A 57 12.29 -21.98 -14.15
C GLN A 57 12.66 -22.39 -12.71
N GLU A 58 13.75 -21.86 -12.17
CA GLU A 58 14.21 -22.14 -10.82
C GLU A 58 13.17 -21.72 -9.76
N ALA A 59 12.50 -20.57 -9.95
CA ALA A 59 11.45 -20.10 -9.05
C ALA A 59 10.28 -21.09 -8.98
N PHE A 60 9.80 -21.56 -10.14
CA PHE A 60 8.69 -22.52 -10.17
C PHE A 60 9.11 -23.93 -9.71
N ILE A 61 10.35 -24.34 -9.92
CA ILE A 61 10.88 -25.60 -9.35
C ILE A 61 10.88 -25.53 -7.82
N ARG A 62 11.42 -24.46 -7.24
CA ARG A 62 11.41 -24.27 -5.77
C ARG A 62 10.00 -24.15 -5.23
N ALA A 63 9.11 -23.46 -5.96
CA ALA A 63 7.70 -23.38 -5.60
C ALA A 63 7.02 -24.75 -5.61
N HIS A 64 7.30 -25.61 -6.60
CA HIS A 64 6.78 -26.97 -6.62
C HIS A 64 7.33 -27.78 -5.43
N GLN A 65 8.65 -27.77 -5.21
CA GLN A 65 9.30 -28.54 -4.13
C GLN A 65 8.82 -28.15 -2.73
N HIS A 66 8.50 -26.88 -2.51
CA HIS A 66 8.10 -26.34 -1.21
C HIS A 66 6.60 -26.04 -1.10
N LEU A 67 5.79 -26.48 -2.05
CA LEU A 67 4.37 -26.14 -2.11
C LEU A 67 3.60 -26.54 -0.85
N ASN A 68 4.00 -27.63 -0.18
CA ASN A 68 3.40 -28.09 1.07
C ASN A 68 3.65 -27.16 2.27
N ARG A 69 4.56 -26.19 2.15
CA ARG A 69 4.76 -25.14 3.16
C ARG A 69 3.78 -23.97 3.01
N LEU A 70 3.12 -23.86 1.86
CA LEU A 70 2.10 -22.83 1.62
C LEU A 70 0.82 -23.22 2.39
N GLY A 71 0.58 -22.53 3.50
CA GLY A 71 -0.61 -22.70 4.34
C GLY A 71 -1.72 -21.69 4.05
N PRO A 72 -2.88 -21.83 4.71
CA PRO A 72 -3.95 -20.83 4.67
C PRO A 72 -3.47 -19.46 5.24
N PRO A 73 -3.89 -18.32 4.65
CA PRO A 73 -4.63 -18.20 3.40
C PRO A 73 -3.70 -18.53 2.22
N TYR A 74 -4.10 -19.46 1.35
CA TYR A 74 -3.28 -20.00 0.27
C TYR A 74 -3.03 -18.94 -0.84
N ASP A 75 -2.22 -17.93 -0.54
CA ASP A 75 -1.85 -16.83 -1.43
C ASP A 75 -0.62 -17.23 -2.26
N PHE A 76 -0.87 -18.04 -3.29
CA PHE A 76 0.18 -18.50 -4.21
C PHE A 76 0.86 -17.32 -4.91
N LYS A 77 0.10 -16.28 -5.28
CA LYS A 77 0.59 -15.07 -5.94
C LYS A 77 1.73 -14.43 -5.14
N SER A 78 1.47 -13.99 -3.90
CA SER A 78 2.52 -13.37 -3.07
C SER A 78 3.68 -14.33 -2.81
N TRP A 79 3.37 -15.62 -2.67
CA TRP A 79 4.40 -16.62 -2.39
C TRP A 79 5.38 -16.82 -3.56
N ILE A 80 4.90 -16.89 -4.81
CA ILE A 80 5.77 -17.04 -5.98
C ILE A 80 6.61 -15.78 -6.24
N TYR A 81 6.05 -14.57 -6.06
CA TYR A 81 6.83 -13.32 -6.15
C TYR A 81 7.93 -13.25 -5.09
N ARG A 82 7.70 -13.77 -3.88
CA ARG A 82 8.73 -13.85 -2.84
C ARG A 82 9.88 -14.76 -3.24
N ILE A 83 9.57 -15.95 -3.78
CA ILE A 83 10.61 -16.88 -4.25
C ILE A 83 11.41 -16.25 -5.40
N ALA A 84 10.71 -15.72 -6.41
CA ALA A 84 11.32 -15.09 -7.58
C ALA A 84 12.18 -13.88 -7.19
N GLY A 85 11.67 -12.99 -6.32
CA GLY A 85 12.38 -11.82 -5.85
C GLY A 85 13.68 -12.18 -5.11
N ASN A 86 13.62 -13.14 -4.19
CA ASN A 86 14.81 -13.61 -3.47
C ASN A 86 15.85 -14.20 -4.43
N LEU A 87 15.43 -15.01 -5.40
CA LEU A 87 16.31 -15.58 -6.42
C LEU A 87 17.02 -14.50 -7.25
N ALA A 88 16.30 -13.45 -7.65
CA ALA A 88 16.88 -12.34 -8.40
C ALA A 88 17.90 -11.55 -7.56
N ILE A 89 17.56 -11.20 -6.32
CA ILE A 89 18.46 -10.47 -5.42
C ILE A 89 19.72 -11.30 -5.11
N ASP A 90 19.56 -12.58 -4.77
CA ASP A 90 20.70 -13.48 -4.50
C ASP A 90 21.56 -13.70 -5.74
N GLY A 91 20.94 -13.71 -6.93
CA GLY A 91 21.65 -13.77 -8.21
C GLY A 91 22.48 -12.50 -8.47
N LEU A 92 21.87 -11.32 -8.34
CA LEU A 92 22.53 -10.03 -8.57
C LEU A 92 23.70 -9.79 -7.61
N ARG A 93 23.53 -10.14 -6.32
CA ARG A 93 24.61 -10.04 -5.32
C ARG A 93 25.78 -10.94 -5.65
N ARG A 94 25.53 -12.21 -6.01
CA ARG A 94 26.59 -13.15 -6.39
C ARG A 94 27.34 -12.69 -7.64
N TYR A 95 26.60 -12.22 -8.65
CA TYR A 95 27.22 -11.71 -9.88
C TYR A 95 28.16 -10.54 -9.60
N ARG A 96 27.76 -9.60 -8.73
CA ARG A 96 28.61 -8.48 -8.31
C ARG A 96 29.86 -8.93 -7.54
N ASP A 97 29.74 -9.96 -6.72
CA ASP A 97 30.85 -10.45 -5.89
C ASP A 97 31.84 -11.34 -6.70
N GLU A 98 31.37 -12.00 -7.78
CA GLU A 98 32.20 -12.84 -8.68
C GLU A 98 32.89 -12.04 -9.79
N VAL A 99 32.33 -10.92 -10.24
CA VAL A 99 32.92 -10.04 -11.25
C VAL A 99 33.58 -8.84 -10.56
N SER A 100 34.91 -8.86 -10.41
CA SER A 100 35.66 -7.64 -10.04
C SER A 100 35.47 -6.60 -11.15
N LEU A 101 34.80 -5.51 -10.79
CA LEU A 101 34.39 -4.37 -11.62
C LEU A 101 35.29 -4.12 -12.84
N PRO A 102 34.69 -4.08 -14.04
CA PRO A 102 34.39 -2.82 -14.71
C PRO A 102 32.99 -2.40 -14.30
N ASP A 103 32.73 -1.10 -14.31
CA ASP A 103 31.40 -0.54 -14.09
C ASP A 103 30.34 -1.42 -14.75
N TRP A 104 29.27 -1.72 -14.03
CA TRP A 104 27.99 -2.00 -14.67
C TRP A 104 27.61 -0.68 -15.35
N ASP A 105 28.24 -0.40 -16.50
CA ASP A 105 27.80 0.61 -17.43
C ASP A 105 26.39 0.15 -17.78
N ALA A 106 25.41 0.90 -17.28
CA ALA A 106 24.00 0.66 -17.54
C ALA A 106 23.64 0.64 -19.05
N GLY A 107 24.63 0.78 -19.95
CA GLY A 107 24.53 0.71 -21.39
C GLY A 107 24.35 -0.69 -21.99
N GLU A 108 24.51 -1.80 -21.24
CA GLU A 108 24.24 -3.15 -21.79
C GLU A 108 22.80 -3.65 -21.50
N ALA A 109 22.05 -2.93 -20.66
CA ALA A 109 20.65 -3.23 -20.43
C ALA A 109 19.82 -2.57 -21.53
N THR A 110 19.42 -3.33 -22.55
CA THR A 110 18.55 -2.84 -23.63
C THR A 110 17.08 -2.99 -23.23
N ALA A 111 16.27 -1.96 -23.44
CA ALA A 111 14.83 -2.08 -23.24
C ALA A 111 14.24 -3.20 -24.14
N PRO A 112 13.20 -3.91 -23.68
CA PRO A 112 12.58 -4.95 -24.49
C PRO A 112 11.97 -4.39 -25.78
N GLU A 113 12.33 -4.99 -26.91
CA GLU A 113 11.70 -4.69 -28.20
C GLU A 113 10.17 -4.84 -28.11
N PRO A 114 9.40 -3.90 -28.67
CA PRO A 114 7.95 -3.98 -28.68
C PRO A 114 7.48 -5.24 -29.41
N ALA A 115 6.54 -5.96 -28.81
CA ALA A 115 5.83 -7.03 -29.50
C ALA A 115 4.88 -6.41 -30.55
N ASP A 116 5.20 -6.63 -31.81
CA ASP A 116 4.48 -6.30 -33.04
C ASP A 116 4.35 -4.81 -33.45
N GLU A 117 4.75 -4.62 -34.71
CA GLU A 117 4.59 -3.42 -35.55
C GLU A 117 3.12 -3.01 -35.65
N ARG A 118 2.71 -2.02 -34.85
CA ARG A 118 1.46 -1.30 -35.13
C ARG A 118 1.65 -0.42 -36.35
N ALA A 119 1.29 -0.95 -37.52
CA ALA A 119 1.10 -0.17 -38.74
C ALA A 119 0.11 0.98 -38.45
N GLY A 120 0.61 2.22 -38.48
CA GLY A 120 -0.20 3.43 -38.29
C GLY A 120 0.35 4.47 -37.30
N ILE A 121 1.47 4.20 -36.62
CA ILE A 121 2.14 5.18 -35.76
C ILE A 121 3.22 5.90 -36.59
N ASP A 122 3.26 7.23 -36.47
CA ASP A 122 4.31 8.08 -37.03
C ASP A 122 5.70 7.57 -36.59
N PRO A 123 6.58 7.19 -37.54
CA PRO A 123 7.90 6.64 -37.23
C PRO A 123 8.75 7.52 -36.30
N GLU A 124 8.61 8.84 -36.41
CA GLU A 124 9.34 9.78 -35.53
C GLU A 124 8.85 9.68 -34.08
N GLN A 125 7.55 9.48 -33.87
CA GLN A 125 6.97 9.31 -32.54
C GLN A 125 7.36 7.97 -31.92
N GLU A 126 7.50 6.90 -32.72
CA GLU A 126 7.93 5.60 -32.19
C GLU A 126 9.41 5.62 -31.80
N VAL A 127 10.28 6.25 -32.59
CA VAL A 127 11.70 6.44 -32.24
C VAL A 127 11.83 7.23 -30.93
N ARG A 128 11.10 8.35 -30.79
CA ARG A 128 11.11 9.16 -29.56
C ARG A 128 10.59 8.38 -28.35
N ARG A 129 9.55 7.57 -28.53
CA ARG A 129 9.04 6.69 -27.46
C ARG A 129 10.08 5.65 -27.06
N GLU A 130 10.79 5.10 -28.02
CA GLU A 130 11.84 4.12 -27.75
C GLU A 130 13.02 4.73 -27.00
N GLU A 131 13.47 5.93 -27.36
CA GLU A 131 14.49 6.67 -26.60
C GLU A 131 14.08 6.87 -25.14
N VAL A 132 12.82 7.24 -24.89
CA VAL A 132 12.29 7.38 -23.53
C VAL A 132 12.25 6.03 -22.82
N ARG A 133 11.82 4.94 -23.47
CA ARG A 133 11.81 3.60 -22.88
C ARG A 133 13.22 3.14 -22.50
N GLN A 134 14.19 3.36 -23.36
CA GLN A 134 15.60 3.05 -23.09
C GLN A 134 16.11 3.85 -21.89
N ALA A 135 15.83 5.16 -21.82
CA ALA A 135 16.22 5.99 -20.69
C ALA A 135 15.57 5.52 -19.37
N VAL A 136 14.28 5.16 -19.40
CA VAL A 136 13.55 4.61 -18.25
C VAL A 136 14.17 3.28 -17.79
N TRP A 137 14.49 2.41 -18.75
CA TRP A 137 15.10 1.10 -18.50
C TRP A 137 16.49 1.23 -17.86
N GLN A 138 17.36 2.06 -18.42
CA GLN A 138 18.69 2.32 -17.85
C GLN A 138 18.59 2.92 -16.45
N THR A 139 17.64 3.83 -16.22
CA THR A 139 17.40 4.43 -14.90
C THR A 139 16.95 3.38 -13.89
N LEU A 140 16.04 2.49 -14.28
CA LEU A 140 15.57 1.38 -13.45
C LEU A 140 16.74 0.49 -13.00
N HIS A 141 17.70 0.23 -13.88
CA HIS A 141 18.86 -0.63 -13.61
C HIS A 141 20.00 0.06 -12.86
N ARG A 142 19.95 1.39 -12.74
CA ARG A 142 20.84 2.16 -11.85
C ARG A 142 20.35 2.22 -10.40
N LEU A 143 19.09 1.89 -10.14
CA LEU A 143 18.55 1.85 -8.79
C LEU A 143 19.16 0.72 -7.95
N PRO A 144 19.30 0.90 -6.62
CA PRO A 144 19.56 -0.20 -5.71
C PRO A 144 18.53 -1.32 -5.87
N GLU A 145 18.96 -2.57 -5.80
CA GLU A 145 18.15 -3.75 -6.08
C GLU A 145 16.84 -3.78 -5.27
N ASN A 146 16.90 -3.43 -3.98
CA ASN A 146 15.73 -3.38 -3.10
C ASN A 146 14.72 -2.29 -3.53
N TYR A 147 15.20 -1.14 -4.05
CA TYR A 147 14.35 -0.06 -4.55
C TYR A 147 13.75 -0.41 -5.90
N ARG A 148 14.52 -1.07 -6.78
CA ARG A 148 14.00 -1.63 -8.04
C ARG A 148 12.91 -2.65 -7.76
N GLN A 149 13.15 -3.55 -6.81
CA GLN A 149 12.23 -4.62 -6.45
C GLN A 149 10.86 -4.08 -6.02
N ILE A 150 10.84 -3.14 -5.06
CA ILE A 150 9.59 -2.60 -4.53
C ILE A 150 8.84 -1.76 -5.57
N LEU A 151 9.56 -1.03 -6.44
CA LEU A 151 8.94 -0.28 -7.54
C LEU A 151 8.28 -1.19 -8.56
N LEU A 152 8.96 -2.27 -8.98
CA LEU A 152 8.41 -3.20 -9.96
C LEU A 152 7.16 -3.91 -9.42
N LEU A 153 7.20 -4.35 -8.16
CA LEU A 153 6.03 -4.97 -7.52
C LEU A 153 4.84 -4.02 -7.47
N ARG A 154 5.05 -2.71 -7.30
CA ARG A 154 3.96 -1.74 -7.27
C ARG A 154 3.50 -1.30 -8.66
N GLU A 155 4.41 -0.78 -9.47
CA GLU A 155 4.11 -0.04 -10.70
C GLU A 155 3.85 -0.97 -11.89
N MET A 156 4.51 -2.13 -11.94
CA MET A 156 4.36 -3.10 -13.05
C MET A 156 3.38 -4.22 -12.71
N GLU A 157 3.47 -4.75 -11.48
CA GLU A 157 2.63 -5.88 -11.07
C GLU A 157 1.33 -5.45 -10.37
N GLY A 158 1.18 -4.16 -10.04
CA GLY A 158 -0.03 -3.60 -9.45
C GLY A 158 -0.35 -4.12 -8.05
N LEU A 159 0.66 -4.57 -7.29
CA LEU A 159 0.43 -5.19 -5.99
C LEU A 159 0.06 -4.16 -4.92
N SER A 160 -0.87 -4.54 -4.03
CA SER A 160 -1.23 -3.76 -2.86
C SER A 160 -0.08 -3.69 -1.85
N TYR A 161 -0.09 -2.70 -0.97
CA TYR A 161 0.97 -2.56 0.03
C TYR A 161 1.04 -3.76 0.98
N ARG A 162 -0.11 -4.43 1.22
CA ARG A 162 -0.18 -5.65 2.04
C ARG A 162 0.48 -6.84 1.34
N GLU A 163 0.24 -7.04 0.05
CA GLU A 163 0.91 -8.08 -0.74
C GLU A 163 2.42 -7.81 -0.77
N ILE A 164 2.84 -6.56 -1.05
CA ILE A 164 4.25 -6.17 -1.07
C ILE A 164 4.92 -6.42 0.30
N ALA A 165 4.26 -6.05 1.40
CA ALA A 165 4.75 -6.31 2.76
C ALA A 165 4.97 -7.81 3.01
N SER A 166 4.03 -8.65 2.58
CA SER A 166 4.11 -10.12 2.69
C SER A 166 5.28 -10.69 1.86
N ILE A 167 5.43 -10.21 0.63
CA ILE A 167 6.49 -10.61 -0.31
C ILE A 167 7.87 -10.26 0.25
N LEU A 168 8.06 -9.02 0.66
CA LEU A 168 9.36 -8.50 1.12
C LEU A 168 9.65 -8.84 2.59
N GLY A 169 8.66 -9.26 3.37
CA GLY A 169 8.81 -9.55 4.80
C GLY A 169 9.07 -8.32 5.66
N ILE A 170 8.50 -7.16 5.28
CA ILE A 170 8.64 -5.88 6.00
C ILE A 170 7.28 -5.34 6.45
N SER A 171 7.24 -4.38 7.38
CA SER A 171 5.99 -3.77 7.84
C SER A 171 5.34 -2.90 6.74
N LEU A 172 4.02 -2.71 6.82
CA LEU A 172 3.27 -1.81 5.92
C LEU A 172 3.83 -0.39 5.90
N ASP A 173 4.25 0.13 7.06
CA ASP A 173 4.86 1.46 7.13
C ASP A 173 6.23 1.48 6.45
N ASN A 174 7.01 0.40 6.58
CA ASN A 174 8.28 0.30 5.86
C ASN A 174 8.06 0.21 4.33
N VAL A 175 6.98 -0.44 3.85
CA VAL A 175 6.60 -0.42 2.44
C VAL A 175 6.35 1.02 1.96
N ARG A 176 5.55 1.80 2.70
CA ARG A 176 5.24 3.21 2.38
C ARG A 176 6.52 4.05 2.25
N VAL A 177 7.38 3.96 3.26
CA VAL A 177 8.65 4.70 3.32
C VAL A 177 9.59 4.28 2.19
N THR A 178 9.79 2.98 2.01
CA THR A 178 10.75 2.44 1.04
C THR A 178 10.29 2.72 -0.40
N LEU A 179 9.00 2.54 -0.69
CA LEU A 179 8.45 2.81 -2.02
C LEU A 179 8.53 4.30 -2.37
N HIS A 180 8.22 5.18 -1.41
CA HIS A 180 8.40 6.61 -1.59
C HIS A 180 9.86 6.97 -1.89
N ARG A 181 10.82 6.45 -1.11
CA ARG A 181 12.26 6.65 -1.35
C ARG A 181 12.69 6.10 -2.71
N ALA A 182 12.17 4.96 -3.13
CA ALA A 182 12.48 4.36 -4.41
C ALA A 182 12.00 5.24 -5.58
N ARG A 183 10.78 5.81 -5.50
CA ARG A 183 10.27 6.75 -6.51
C ARG A 183 11.10 8.03 -6.59
N LEU A 184 11.52 8.57 -5.43
CA LEU A 184 12.41 9.74 -5.39
C LEU A 184 13.78 9.41 -5.99
N ALA A 185 14.36 8.25 -5.67
CA ALA A 185 15.62 7.81 -6.24
C ALA A 185 15.52 7.63 -7.76
N PHE A 186 14.41 7.09 -8.26
CA PHE A 186 14.18 6.97 -9.70
C PHE A 186 14.13 8.36 -10.36
N ARG A 187 13.34 9.27 -9.78
CA ARG A 187 13.24 10.67 -10.25
C ARG A 187 14.61 11.33 -10.35
N ASP A 188 15.42 11.20 -9.30
CA ASP A 188 16.74 11.82 -9.22
C ASP A 188 17.70 11.22 -10.26
N LEU A 189 17.69 9.88 -10.43
CA LEU A 189 18.53 9.19 -11.42
C LEU A 189 18.13 9.46 -12.87
N TYR A 190 16.82 9.63 -13.14
CA TYR A 190 16.29 9.95 -14.47
C TYR A 190 16.66 11.39 -14.92
N GLY A 191 17.10 12.24 -13.99
CA GLY A 191 17.42 13.63 -14.30
C GLY A 191 16.19 14.55 -14.35
N LEU A 192 15.10 14.19 -13.65
CA LEU A 192 13.98 15.13 -13.40
C LEU A 192 14.37 16.29 -12.46
N GLN A 193 15.65 16.37 -12.06
CA GLN A 193 16.20 17.55 -11.39
C GLN A 193 16.31 18.73 -12.36
N VAL A 194 15.33 19.63 -12.28
CA VAL A 194 15.59 21.05 -12.46
C VAL A 194 16.66 21.45 -11.43
N MET A 195 17.61 22.26 -11.90
CA MET A 195 18.73 22.88 -11.18
C MET A 195 18.54 22.95 -9.65
N MET A 196 19.60 22.58 -8.93
CA MET A 196 19.68 22.70 -7.47
C MET A 196 19.21 24.08 -7.01
N GLU A 197 18.09 24.12 -6.29
CA GLU A 197 17.79 25.24 -5.40
C GLU A 197 17.84 24.71 -3.97
N GLU A 198 18.80 25.26 -3.23
CA GLU A 198 19.00 25.11 -1.81
C GLU A 198 17.69 25.31 -1.06
N GLY A 199 17.20 24.25 -0.42
CA GLY A 199 15.98 24.29 0.37
C GLY A 199 15.10 23.09 0.13
N ARG A 200 15.63 21.89 0.40
CA ARG A 200 14.85 20.66 0.57
C ARG A 200 13.92 20.85 1.79
N ARG A 201 12.86 21.66 1.64
CA ARG A 201 11.76 21.77 2.62
C ARG A 201 10.95 20.49 2.48
N VAL A 202 11.45 19.41 3.09
CA VAL A 202 10.67 18.19 3.26
C VAL A 202 9.44 18.59 4.05
N CYS A 203 8.25 18.48 3.45
CA CYS A 203 7.03 18.48 4.23
C CYS A 203 7.07 17.21 5.10
N GLN A 204 7.63 17.33 6.30
CA GLN A 204 7.86 16.19 7.21
C GLN A 204 6.56 15.50 7.60
N GLU A 205 5.44 16.24 7.63
CA GLU A 205 4.15 15.70 8.07
C GLU A 205 3.53 14.67 7.10
N LEU A 206 3.85 14.69 5.81
CA LEU A 206 3.06 13.95 4.79
C LEU A 206 3.86 13.22 3.72
N ASN A 207 5.19 13.24 3.77
CA ASN A 207 6.02 12.70 2.68
C ASN A 207 5.75 11.22 2.40
N GLU A 208 5.50 10.43 3.45
CA GLU A 208 5.24 8.98 3.37
C GLU A 208 3.81 8.67 2.91
N LEU A 209 2.86 9.54 3.26
CA LEU A 209 1.45 9.38 2.92
C LEU A 209 1.15 9.80 1.48
N LEU A 210 2.02 10.59 0.85
CA LEU A 210 1.82 11.06 -0.52
C LEU A 210 1.86 9.92 -1.54
N SER A 211 2.79 8.98 -1.37
CA SER A 211 2.85 7.76 -2.19
C SER A 211 1.59 6.92 -2.02
N ALA A 212 1.18 6.69 -0.78
CA ALA A 212 -0.02 5.93 -0.46
C ALA A 212 -1.31 6.59 -0.99
N GLU A 213 -1.34 7.92 -1.07
CA GLU A 213 -2.46 8.68 -1.63
C GLU A 213 -2.56 8.50 -3.15
N ILE A 214 -1.44 8.62 -3.88
CA ILE A 214 -1.39 8.38 -5.34
C ILE A 214 -1.88 6.96 -5.66
N ASP A 215 -1.48 6.03 -4.80
CA ASP A 215 -1.77 4.61 -4.90
C ASP A 215 -3.17 4.21 -4.43
N GLY A 216 -3.94 5.11 -3.82
CA GLY A 216 -5.26 4.83 -3.27
C GLY A 216 -5.25 3.89 -2.05
N GLU A 217 -4.11 3.76 -1.36
CA GLU A 217 -3.87 2.84 -0.23
C GLU A 217 -4.15 3.48 1.14
N LEU A 218 -4.53 4.76 1.17
CA LEU A 218 -4.94 5.46 2.39
C LEU A 218 -6.40 5.19 2.76
N ASP A 219 -6.68 5.10 4.07
CA ASP A 219 -8.05 5.10 4.58
C ASP A 219 -8.79 6.40 4.25
N ARG A 220 -10.13 6.36 4.31
CA ARG A 220 -10.98 7.51 3.93
C ARG A 220 -10.68 8.78 4.73
N SER A 221 -10.31 8.66 6.01
CA SER A 221 -10.03 9.81 6.88
C SER A 221 -8.65 10.41 6.55
N ALA A 222 -7.64 9.56 6.38
CA ALA A 222 -6.28 9.95 6.05
C ALA A 222 -6.21 10.59 4.66
N ARG A 223 -6.87 9.98 3.67
CA ARG A 223 -7.03 10.50 2.31
C ARG A 223 -7.57 11.93 2.29
N ARG A 224 -8.65 12.20 3.06
CA ARG A 224 -9.23 13.55 3.17
C ARG A 224 -8.24 14.56 3.77
N ARG A 225 -7.51 14.18 4.83
CA ARG A 225 -6.50 15.05 5.46
C ARG A 225 -5.35 15.36 4.50
N VAL A 226 -4.82 14.34 3.83
CA VAL A 226 -3.71 14.46 2.88
C VAL A 226 -4.11 15.31 1.68
N LYS A 227 -5.30 15.09 1.10
CA LYS A 227 -5.81 15.89 -0.01
C LYS A 227 -5.95 17.37 0.36
N LYS A 228 -6.55 17.68 1.52
CA LYS A 228 -6.69 19.05 2.02
C LYS A 228 -5.33 19.75 2.22
N HIS A 229 -4.32 18.99 2.67
CA HIS A 229 -2.97 19.53 2.77
C HIS A 229 -2.34 19.77 1.40
N ILE A 230 -2.45 18.83 0.45
CA ILE A 230 -1.93 19.01 -0.92
C ILE A 230 -2.54 20.26 -1.56
N GLU A 231 -3.81 20.57 -1.34
CA GLU A 231 -4.45 21.79 -1.85
C GLU A 231 -3.81 23.08 -1.29
N SER A 232 -3.22 23.04 -0.10
CA SER A 232 -2.61 24.20 0.57
C SER A 232 -1.08 24.24 0.57
N CYS A 233 -0.40 23.14 0.20
CA CYS A 233 1.05 23.00 0.26
C CYS A 233 1.70 22.86 -1.13
N PRO A 234 2.38 23.88 -1.66
CA PRO A 234 2.97 23.84 -3.01
C PRO A 234 4.09 22.79 -3.16
N VAL A 235 4.78 22.45 -2.06
CA VAL A 235 5.79 21.38 -2.06
C VAL A 235 5.14 20.04 -2.37
N CYS A 236 4.08 19.66 -1.64
CA CYS A 236 3.36 18.41 -1.85
C CYS A 236 2.69 18.35 -3.23
N GLN A 237 2.21 19.48 -3.78
CA GLN A 237 1.69 19.53 -5.14
C GLN A 237 2.76 19.18 -6.18
N ARG A 238 3.96 19.76 -6.05
CA ARG A 238 5.08 19.50 -6.96
C ARG A 238 5.53 18.04 -6.85
N THR A 239 5.78 17.56 -5.64
CA THR A 239 6.17 16.16 -5.41
C THR A 239 5.13 15.19 -5.94
N ARG A 240 3.83 15.47 -5.78
CA ARG A 240 2.76 14.62 -6.36
C ARG A 240 2.87 14.53 -7.88
N LYS A 241 3.06 15.66 -8.57
CA LYS A 241 3.23 15.70 -10.03
C LYS A 241 4.46 14.91 -10.47
N GLU A 242 5.58 15.03 -9.75
CA GLU A 242 6.80 14.28 -10.04
C GLU A 242 6.61 12.77 -9.85
N LEU A 243 5.97 12.34 -8.76
CA LEU A 243 5.70 10.92 -8.51
C LEU A 243 4.74 10.33 -9.55
N LEU A 244 3.72 11.08 -9.99
CA LEU A 244 2.86 10.68 -11.10
C LEU A 244 3.65 10.57 -12.42
N ALA A 245 4.60 11.47 -12.66
CA ALA A 245 5.48 11.38 -13.81
C ALA A 245 6.33 10.09 -13.77
N VAL A 246 6.86 9.70 -12.61
CA VAL A 246 7.59 8.43 -12.44
C VAL A 246 6.70 7.23 -12.78
N SER A 247 5.48 7.18 -12.25
CA SER A 247 4.53 6.09 -12.54
C SER A 247 4.20 6.02 -14.05
N ASN A 248 3.94 7.18 -14.68
CA ASN A 248 3.69 7.26 -16.12
C ASN A 248 4.90 6.82 -16.96
N LEU A 249 6.12 7.20 -16.56
CA LEU A 249 7.35 6.78 -17.23
C LEU A 249 7.55 5.27 -17.14
N LEU A 250 7.32 4.67 -15.97
CA LEU A 250 7.42 3.22 -15.79
C LEU A 250 6.36 2.47 -16.59
N ALA A 251 5.15 3.04 -16.75
CA ALA A 251 4.09 2.49 -17.58
C ALA A 251 4.42 2.45 -19.09
N LEU A 252 5.48 3.15 -19.55
CA LEU A 252 5.95 3.06 -20.93
C LEU A 252 6.71 1.76 -21.22
N LEU A 253 7.16 1.05 -20.19
CA LEU A 253 7.85 -0.23 -20.36
C LEU A 253 6.88 -1.28 -20.92
N THR A 254 7.21 -1.82 -22.09
CA THR A 254 6.38 -2.78 -22.81
C THR A 254 6.19 -4.08 -22.00
N PRO A 255 5.04 -4.77 -22.16
CA PRO A 255 4.87 -6.11 -21.62
C PRO A 255 5.91 -7.05 -22.25
N VAL A 256 6.51 -7.89 -21.40
CA VAL A 256 7.58 -8.80 -21.80
C VAL A 256 7.01 -10.21 -21.76
N PHE A 257 6.99 -10.87 -22.91
CA PHE A 257 6.46 -12.23 -23.03
C PHE A 257 7.58 -13.26 -22.85
N PRO A 258 7.31 -14.36 -22.13
CA PRO A 258 8.28 -15.45 -21.99
C PRO A 258 8.53 -16.11 -23.36
N PRO A 259 9.73 -16.63 -23.61
CA PRO A 259 9.99 -17.38 -24.84
C PRO A 259 9.09 -18.63 -24.88
N PRO A 260 8.57 -19.03 -26.05
CA PRO A 260 7.66 -20.17 -26.17
C PRO A 260 8.29 -21.50 -25.72
N SER A 261 9.63 -21.58 -25.69
CA SER A 261 10.36 -22.74 -25.16
C SER A 261 10.29 -22.85 -23.63
N LEU A 262 10.12 -21.76 -22.89
CA LEU A 262 10.06 -21.79 -21.42
C LEU A 262 8.88 -22.65 -20.95
N HIS A 263 7.72 -22.46 -21.57
CA HIS A 263 6.49 -23.17 -21.22
C HIS A 263 6.63 -24.69 -21.39
N SER A 264 7.00 -25.11 -22.60
CA SER A 264 7.14 -26.53 -22.96
C SER A 264 8.27 -27.23 -22.17
N ARG A 265 9.41 -26.57 -21.96
CA ARG A 265 10.52 -27.10 -21.15
C ARG A 265 10.11 -27.31 -19.70
N PHE A 266 9.39 -26.36 -19.12
CA PHE A 266 8.96 -26.46 -17.73
C PHE A 266 7.98 -27.62 -17.52
N LEU A 267 6.95 -27.73 -18.37
CA LEU A 267 5.96 -28.81 -18.25
C LEU A 267 6.60 -30.20 -18.39
N HIS A 268 7.50 -30.39 -19.35
CA HIS A 268 8.25 -31.64 -19.49
C HIS A 268 9.10 -31.95 -18.24
N ARG A 269 9.73 -30.93 -17.64
CA ARG A 269 10.49 -31.11 -16.39
C ARG A 269 9.56 -31.45 -15.21
N LEU A 270 8.37 -30.84 -15.14
CA LEU A 270 7.36 -31.10 -14.10
C LEU A 270 6.87 -32.56 -14.11
N GLU A 271 6.66 -33.14 -15.29
CA GLU A 271 6.31 -34.55 -15.44
C GLU A 271 7.36 -35.49 -14.84
N GLN A 272 8.63 -35.09 -14.84
CA GLN A 272 9.74 -35.87 -14.30
C GLN A 272 10.02 -35.60 -12.81
N MET A 273 9.48 -34.52 -12.22
CA MET A 273 9.71 -34.18 -10.82
C MET A 273 8.99 -35.12 -9.83
N PRO A 274 9.58 -35.48 -8.68
CA PRO A 274 8.87 -36.19 -7.61
C PRO A 274 7.75 -35.31 -7.03
N PRO A 275 6.69 -35.88 -6.43
CA PRO A 275 5.63 -35.10 -5.80
C PRO A 275 6.20 -34.18 -4.69
N PRO A 276 5.52 -33.07 -4.37
CA PRO A 276 5.99 -32.13 -3.35
C PRO A 276 6.21 -32.86 -2.02
N GLN A 277 7.36 -32.65 -1.39
CA GLN A 277 7.75 -33.37 -0.18
C GLN A 277 6.82 -33.03 0.98
N PRO A 278 6.32 -34.00 1.78
CA PRO A 278 5.54 -33.71 2.97
C PRO A 278 6.37 -32.85 3.93
N ALA A 279 5.72 -31.89 4.60
CA ALA A 279 6.38 -30.99 5.53
C ALA A 279 7.11 -31.81 6.61
N SER A 280 8.44 -31.81 6.58
CA SER A 280 9.24 -32.49 7.60
C SER A 280 9.00 -31.80 8.95
N PRO A 281 8.80 -32.55 10.05
CA PRO A 281 8.74 -31.96 11.38
C PRO A 281 10.07 -31.23 11.68
N PRO A 282 10.05 -30.14 12.46
CA PRO A 282 11.27 -29.45 12.86
C PRO A 282 12.23 -30.45 13.52
N PRO A 283 13.54 -30.37 13.27
CA PRO A 283 14.50 -31.26 13.91
C PRO A 283 14.37 -31.10 15.44
N PRO A 284 14.49 -32.21 16.21
CA PRO A 284 14.49 -32.12 17.65
C PRO A 284 15.63 -31.21 18.12
N PRO A 285 15.45 -30.45 19.21
CA PRO A 285 16.52 -29.65 19.78
C PRO A 285 17.73 -30.55 20.06
N PRO A 286 18.97 -30.10 19.78
CA PRO A 286 20.15 -30.92 20.03
C PRO A 286 20.21 -31.28 21.51
N SER A 287 20.20 -32.57 21.81
CA SER A 287 20.49 -33.09 23.14
C SER A 287 21.86 -32.55 23.58
N PRO A 288 22.03 -32.08 24.83
CA PRO A 288 23.33 -31.63 25.31
C PRO A 288 24.26 -32.84 25.42
N SER A 289 25.05 -33.07 24.39
CA SER A 289 26.20 -33.97 24.46
C SER A 289 27.41 -33.16 24.91
N SER A 290 27.93 -33.55 26.07
CA SER A 290 29.21 -33.12 26.60
C SER A 290 30.32 -33.69 25.70
N GLY A 291 30.80 -32.89 24.76
CA GLY A 291 31.89 -33.26 23.86
C GLY A 291 32.73 -32.06 23.45
N ARG A 292 34.01 -32.10 23.80
CA ARG A 292 35.00 -31.02 23.77
C ARG A 292 35.80 -31.06 22.45
N GLY A 293 36.05 -29.88 21.86
CA GLY A 293 36.95 -29.64 20.71
C GLY A 293 36.19 -29.54 19.37
N GLY A 294 36.42 -28.59 18.46
CA GLY A 294 37.46 -27.59 18.24
C GLY A 294 37.62 -27.45 16.72
N GLY A 295 37.43 -26.27 16.12
CA GLY A 295 37.81 -26.01 14.72
C GLY A 295 36.81 -25.23 13.84
N SER A 296 37.18 -23.98 13.53
CA SER A 296 37.10 -23.26 12.24
C SER A 296 35.79 -23.10 11.44
N GLY A 297 35.39 -21.83 11.23
CA GLY A 297 34.74 -21.30 10.02
C GLY A 297 33.43 -20.53 10.25
N PRO A 298 33.30 -19.23 9.91
CA PRO A 298 32.01 -18.56 9.97
C PRO A 298 31.28 -18.70 8.62
N GLY A 299 30.62 -19.84 8.43
CA GLY A 299 29.43 -19.89 7.58
C GLY A 299 28.22 -19.58 8.47
N ARG A 300 27.55 -18.45 8.27
CA ARG A 300 26.34 -18.11 9.02
C ARG A 300 25.19 -17.73 8.09
N PHE A 301 24.40 -18.75 7.76
CA PHE A 301 22.98 -18.61 7.51
C PHE A 301 22.31 -18.03 8.76
N PHE A 302 21.63 -16.89 8.63
CA PHE A 302 20.78 -16.33 9.66
C PHE A 302 19.36 -16.22 9.11
N TRP A 303 18.55 -17.22 9.43
CA TRP A 303 17.10 -17.01 9.54
C TRP A 303 16.87 -16.41 10.93
N LEU A 304 16.42 -15.15 10.97
CA LEU A 304 15.70 -14.63 12.13
C LEU A 304 14.41 -13.98 11.66
N ALA A 305 13.32 -14.65 12.04
CA ALA A 305 12.07 -14.00 12.37
C ALA A 305 12.32 -13.02 13.53
N LEU A 306 11.76 -11.82 13.44
CA LEU A 306 11.66 -10.90 14.56
C LEU A 306 10.22 -10.42 14.71
N ALA A 307 9.50 -11.08 15.63
CA ALA A 307 8.58 -10.41 16.52
C ALA A 307 9.38 -9.55 17.51
N GLY A 308 8.79 -8.44 17.95
CA GLY A 308 9.47 -7.33 18.62
C GLY A 308 9.92 -7.55 20.07
N GLY A 309 10.53 -6.52 20.63
CA GLY A 309 10.84 -6.43 22.06
C GLY A 309 11.99 -5.48 22.40
N ILE A 310 11.63 -4.27 22.81
CA ILE A 310 12.48 -3.20 23.36
C ILE A 310 13.02 -3.60 24.74
N GLY A 311 14.22 -3.14 25.10
CA GLY A 311 14.67 -3.09 26.50
C GLY A 311 16.16 -2.81 26.64
N GLY A 312 16.53 -1.54 26.81
CA GLY A 312 17.88 -1.11 27.15
C GLY A 312 18.12 -1.01 28.67
N ALA A 313 19.40 -0.99 29.05
CA ALA A 313 20.04 -0.42 30.26
C ALA A 313 21.29 -1.25 30.59
N LEU A 314 22.43 -0.78 31.11
CA LEU A 314 22.98 0.52 31.50
C LEU A 314 24.46 0.24 31.88
N LEU A 315 25.31 1.26 31.67
CA LEU A 315 26.48 1.69 32.46
C LEU A 315 27.64 0.72 32.81
N LEU A 316 28.86 1.18 32.51
CA LEU A 316 30.02 1.45 33.39
C LEU A 316 31.04 2.18 32.49
N GLY A 317 31.78 3.23 32.86
CA GLY A 317 32.15 3.85 34.13
C GLY A 317 33.44 4.64 33.86
N ALA A 318 33.57 5.81 34.46
CA ALA A 318 34.59 6.84 34.19
C ALA A 318 36.05 6.44 34.51
N THR A 319 37.02 7.20 33.96
CA THR A 319 38.21 7.84 34.62
C THR A 319 39.16 8.37 33.53
N ALA A 320 39.31 9.68 33.32
CA ALA A 320 40.14 10.68 34.04
C ALA A 320 41.64 10.65 33.71
N LEU A 321 42.15 11.72 33.03
CA LEU A 321 43.30 12.59 33.42
C LEU A 321 44.07 13.21 32.23
N ILE A 322 43.83 14.52 32.00
CA ILE A 322 44.73 15.70 31.99
C ILE A 322 46.16 15.63 31.38
N ALA A 323 46.49 16.71 30.61
CA ALA A 323 47.80 17.32 30.27
C ALA A 323 48.55 16.75 29.04
N LEU A 324 49.16 17.51 28.11
CA LEU A 324 49.43 18.96 27.92
C LEU A 324 49.98 19.17 26.48
N ALA A 325 49.79 20.38 25.93
CA ALA A 325 50.67 21.11 24.99
C ALA A 325 50.78 20.63 23.52
N LEU A 326 50.88 21.47 22.48
CA LEU A 326 50.91 22.94 22.30
C LEU A 326 51.01 23.21 20.76
N PHE A 327 50.51 24.36 20.28
CA PHE A 327 50.88 25.07 19.02
C PHE A 327 50.51 24.39 17.66
N THR A 328 49.93 25.03 16.63
CA THR A 328 49.96 26.42 16.13
C THR A 328 48.73 26.75 15.23
N TYR A 329 48.21 27.99 15.34
CA TYR A 329 47.79 28.98 14.31
C TYR A 329 47.45 28.48 12.87
N GLY A 330 46.41 28.96 12.16
CA GLY A 330 45.65 30.21 12.17
C GLY A 330 44.59 30.22 11.03
N PRO A 331 44.03 31.37 10.59
CA PRO A 331 42.62 31.72 10.86
C PRO A 331 41.69 31.87 9.63
N SER A 332 40.38 31.81 9.88
CA SER A 332 39.29 32.22 8.96
C SER A 332 38.83 33.66 9.24
N PRO A 333 38.43 34.46 8.23
CA PRO A 333 38.08 35.87 8.40
C PRO A 333 36.65 36.11 8.91
N THR A 334 36.52 37.18 9.69
CA THR A 334 35.33 37.78 10.30
C THR A 334 34.44 38.57 9.32
N PRO A 335 33.12 38.68 9.57
CA PRO A 335 32.26 39.68 8.94
C PRO A 335 32.17 41.02 9.71
N SER A 336 31.98 42.12 8.98
CA SER A 336 31.90 43.52 9.43
C SER A 336 30.57 43.91 10.12
N PRO A 337 30.52 45.00 10.92
CA PRO A 337 29.37 45.38 11.76
C PRO A 337 28.46 46.47 11.15
N PRO A 338 27.23 46.69 11.68
CA PRO A 338 26.38 47.82 11.33
C PRO A 338 26.59 49.07 12.23
N PRO A 339 26.13 50.27 11.80
CA PRO A 339 26.46 51.57 12.41
C PRO A 339 25.56 52.01 13.59
N PRO A 340 25.95 53.06 14.36
CA PRO A 340 25.41 53.37 15.69
C PRO A 340 24.22 54.35 15.74
N SER A 341 23.52 54.29 16.88
CA SER A 341 22.37 55.10 17.33
C SER A 341 22.71 56.57 17.64
N PRO A 342 21.70 57.46 17.79
CA PRO A 342 21.84 58.70 18.55
C PRO A 342 21.16 58.68 19.93
N THR A 343 21.72 59.52 20.79
CA THR A 343 21.75 59.60 22.26
C THR A 343 20.56 60.32 22.93
N ALA A 344 20.49 60.13 24.26
CA ALA A 344 20.05 61.04 25.34
C ALA A 344 18.70 60.63 25.99
N VAL A 345 18.48 60.58 27.32
CA VAL A 345 18.99 61.35 28.48
C VAL A 345 18.89 60.46 29.77
N GLN A 346 19.78 60.65 30.75
CA GLN A 346 19.80 59.98 32.07
C GLN A 346 19.05 60.78 33.17
N ALA A 347 18.48 60.04 34.15
CA ALA A 347 18.56 60.21 35.64
C ALA A 347 17.20 59.92 36.35
N PRO A 348 17.16 59.58 37.67
CA PRO A 348 18.06 58.73 38.45
C PRO A 348 17.30 57.64 39.27
N ALA A 349 18.09 56.81 39.95
CA ALA A 349 17.73 55.61 40.71
C ALA A 349 16.84 55.83 41.94
N VAL A 350 15.98 54.84 42.21
CA VAL A 350 15.28 54.64 43.49
C VAL A 350 15.52 53.20 43.98
N LEU A 351 16.02 53.09 45.21
CA LEU A 351 16.29 51.88 45.98
C LEU A 351 15.00 51.11 46.33
N PRO A 352 15.09 49.78 46.48
CA PRO A 352 14.32 49.09 47.52
C PRO A 352 15.24 48.42 48.57
N SER A 353 14.85 48.63 49.84
CA SER A 353 15.41 48.10 51.08
C SER A 353 15.14 46.59 51.30
N PRO A 354 15.79 45.94 52.30
CA PRO A 354 16.00 44.49 52.33
C PRO A 354 15.13 43.69 53.32
N THR A 355 15.04 42.37 53.02
CA THR A 355 14.80 41.16 53.87
C THR A 355 13.42 40.97 54.58
N PRO A 356 12.93 39.72 54.81
CA PRO A 356 13.63 38.64 55.51
C PRO A 356 13.67 37.24 54.83
N GLN A 357 14.76 36.55 55.16
CA GLN A 357 15.13 35.17 54.86
C GLN A 357 14.29 34.16 55.68
N PRO A 358 13.82 33.04 55.09
CA PRO A 358 13.33 31.90 55.86
C PRO A 358 14.49 31.00 56.32
N THR A 359 14.48 30.71 57.61
CA THR A 359 15.37 29.82 58.39
C THR A 359 15.41 28.38 57.84
N PRO A 360 16.58 27.70 57.86
CA PRO A 360 16.67 26.28 57.53
C PRO A 360 16.15 25.39 58.66
N THR A 361 15.22 24.50 58.34
CA THR A 361 14.74 23.42 59.22
C THR A 361 15.78 22.29 59.28
N PRO A 362 16.08 21.73 60.47
CA PRO A 362 17.10 20.68 60.63
C PRO A 362 16.68 19.33 60.04
N THR A 363 17.60 18.72 59.32
CA THR A 363 17.55 17.36 58.77
C THR A 363 17.69 16.31 59.88
N ALA A 364 16.80 15.32 59.91
CA ALA A 364 16.85 14.18 60.82
C ALA A 364 17.95 13.16 60.42
N PRO A 365 18.57 12.45 61.38
CA PRO A 365 19.66 11.50 61.13
C PRO A 365 19.17 10.13 60.60
N PRO A 366 20.03 9.38 59.88
CA PRO A 366 19.69 8.07 59.33
C PRO A 366 19.67 6.96 60.40
N PRO A 367 18.85 5.91 60.25
CA PRO A 367 18.84 4.76 61.15
C PRO A 367 20.02 3.81 60.89
N PRO A 368 20.51 3.09 61.92
CA PRO A 368 21.74 2.30 61.86
C PRO A 368 21.58 0.93 61.18
N THR A 369 22.67 0.51 60.54
CA THR A 369 22.94 -0.82 59.99
C THR A 369 22.95 -1.91 61.08
N PRO A 370 22.32 -3.08 60.87
CA PRO A 370 22.64 -4.27 61.65
C PRO A 370 23.77 -5.11 61.01
N THR A 371 24.79 -5.36 61.82
CA THR A 371 25.93 -6.30 61.67
C THR A 371 25.47 -7.77 61.58
N PRO A 372 26.22 -8.67 60.90
CA PRO A 372 25.79 -10.05 60.66
C PRO A 372 25.95 -10.96 61.89
N THR A 373 24.96 -11.81 62.14
CA THR A 373 25.03 -12.89 63.13
C THR A 373 25.02 -14.26 62.44
N ALA A 374 25.85 -15.15 62.99
CA ALA A 374 26.27 -16.44 62.46
C ALA A 374 25.15 -17.47 62.22
N THR A 375 25.42 -18.31 61.22
CA THR A 375 24.70 -19.53 60.83
C THR A 375 24.84 -20.66 61.84
N PRO A 376 23.76 -21.39 62.19
CA PRO A 376 23.83 -22.80 62.55
C PRO A 376 23.42 -23.72 61.39
N THR A 377 24.16 -24.82 61.29
CA THR A 377 24.06 -25.99 60.38
C THR A 377 22.69 -26.69 60.42
N PRO A 378 22.23 -27.35 59.32
CA PRO A 378 20.83 -27.74 59.14
C PRO A 378 20.47 -29.13 59.69
N SER A 379 19.21 -29.31 60.06
CA SER A 379 18.50 -30.60 60.10
C SER A 379 17.42 -30.65 59.01
N PRO A 380 17.09 -31.82 58.46
CA PRO A 380 16.36 -31.95 57.20
C PRO A 380 14.85 -31.74 57.44
N THR A 381 14.19 -30.96 56.60
CA THR A 381 12.73 -30.81 56.64
C THR A 381 12.16 -30.79 55.22
N SER A 382 11.31 -31.80 55.00
CA SER A 382 10.30 -32.04 53.97
C SER A 382 10.17 -31.06 52.79
N THR A 383 10.16 -31.65 51.60
CA THR A 383 9.74 -31.10 50.31
C THR A 383 8.42 -30.31 50.42
N PRO A 384 8.33 -29.06 49.93
CA PRO A 384 7.09 -28.30 49.94
C PRO A 384 6.14 -28.76 48.81
N ILE A 385 4.87 -28.89 49.15
CA ILE A 385 3.75 -29.10 48.22
C ILE A 385 3.54 -27.80 47.42
N PRO A 386 3.32 -27.85 46.09
CA PRO A 386 3.10 -26.64 45.29
C PRO A 386 1.80 -25.94 45.72
N THR A 387 1.91 -24.68 46.11
CA THR A 387 0.77 -23.78 46.34
C THR A 387 0.15 -23.43 44.98
N PRO A 388 -1.19 -23.52 44.81
CA PRO A 388 -1.84 -23.10 43.57
C PRO A 388 -1.69 -21.60 43.35
N THR A 389 -1.18 -21.22 42.18
CA THR A 389 -1.13 -19.84 41.70
C THR A 389 -2.56 -19.26 41.63
N PRO A 390 -2.85 -18.08 42.21
CA PRO A 390 -4.17 -17.46 42.07
C PRO A 390 -4.45 -17.16 40.60
N THR A 391 -5.61 -17.61 40.10
CA THR A 391 -6.10 -17.34 38.76
C THR A 391 -6.22 -15.82 38.55
N PRO A 392 -5.68 -15.23 37.46
CA PRO A 392 -5.78 -13.80 37.23
C PRO A 392 -7.26 -13.39 37.05
N VAL A 393 -7.67 -12.36 37.79
CA VAL A 393 -9.05 -11.84 37.79
C VAL A 393 -9.36 -11.20 36.41
N PRO A 394 -10.56 -11.42 35.83
CA PRO A 394 -10.98 -10.76 34.60
C PRO A 394 -11.15 -9.24 34.80
N SER A 395 -10.71 -8.44 33.83
CA SER A 395 -10.95 -6.99 33.80
C SER A 395 -11.75 -6.63 32.55
N ILE A 396 -12.85 -5.88 32.71
CA ILE A 396 -13.76 -5.48 31.63
C ILE A 396 -14.04 -3.98 31.77
N ALA A 397 -13.66 -3.20 30.76
CA ALA A 397 -13.97 -1.78 30.63
C ALA A 397 -14.78 -1.55 29.34
N PHE A 398 -15.87 -0.80 29.45
CA PHE A 398 -16.79 -0.49 28.35
C PHE A 398 -17.37 0.92 28.52
N TRP A 399 -17.08 1.84 27.61
CA TRP A 399 -17.44 3.26 27.72
C TRP A 399 -17.61 3.93 26.35
N ALA A 400 -18.06 5.18 26.30
CA ALA A 400 -18.07 5.99 25.07
C ALA A 400 -17.44 7.37 25.32
N ASP A 401 -16.94 8.00 24.26
CA ASP A 401 -16.41 9.38 24.30
C ASP A 401 -17.46 10.36 24.82
N ALA A 402 -18.72 10.18 24.38
CA ALA A 402 -19.88 10.87 24.90
C ALA A 402 -21.09 9.93 24.96
N THR A 403 -21.74 9.83 26.12
CA THR A 403 -22.99 9.08 26.32
C THR A 403 -24.23 9.92 26.08
N THR A 404 -24.08 11.21 25.77
CA THR A 404 -25.16 12.11 25.38
C THR A 404 -24.69 12.98 24.23
N ILE A 405 -25.34 12.88 23.08
CA ILE A 405 -24.97 13.60 21.85
C ILE A 405 -26.18 14.27 21.20
N PRO A 406 -25.99 15.34 20.40
CA PRO A 406 -27.05 15.88 19.55
C PRO A 406 -27.46 14.87 18.46
N ALA A 407 -28.74 14.89 18.06
CA ALA A 407 -29.26 14.00 17.00
C ALA A 407 -28.44 14.13 15.71
N GLY A 408 -27.95 12.98 15.21
CA GLY A 408 -27.11 12.90 14.01
C GLY A 408 -25.62 13.23 14.23
N SER A 409 -25.21 13.57 15.46
CA SER A 409 -23.79 13.63 15.82
C SER A 409 -23.26 12.22 16.09
N CYS A 410 -21.94 12.04 15.99
CA CYS A 410 -21.31 10.74 16.19
C CYS A 410 -20.56 10.67 17.53
N THR A 411 -20.61 9.52 18.18
CA THR A 411 -19.79 9.17 19.35
C THR A 411 -19.10 7.84 19.11
N THR A 412 -17.92 7.64 19.70
CA THR A 412 -17.21 6.37 19.63
C THR A 412 -17.32 5.64 20.96
N ILE A 413 -17.74 4.38 20.88
CA ILE A 413 -17.82 3.42 21.96
C ILE A 413 -16.50 2.64 21.97
N HIS A 414 -15.92 2.41 23.15
CA HIS A 414 -14.65 1.73 23.35
C HIS A 414 -14.83 0.59 24.35
N TRP A 415 -14.03 -0.47 24.18
CA TRP A 415 -13.92 -1.55 25.14
C TRP A 415 -12.48 -2.02 25.30
N GLU A 416 -12.14 -2.41 26.52
CA GLU A 416 -10.87 -3.04 26.87
C GLU A 416 -11.13 -4.20 27.84
N THR A 417 -10.63 -5.39 27.51
CA THR A 417 -10.80 -6.60 28.31
C THR A 417 -9.46 -7.33 28.50
N ALA A 418 -9.27 -7.95 29.65
CA ALA A 418 -8.12 -8.81 29.93
C ALA A 418 -8.52 -10.05 30.75
N ASN A 419 -7.78 -11.15 30.56
CA ASN A 419 -8.02 -12.45 31.21
C ASN A 419 -9.39 -13.10 30.89
N VAL A 420 -9.97 -12.79 29.73
CA VAL A 420 -11.23 -13.34 29.23
C VAL A 420 -11.00 -14.39 28.13
N ALA A 421 -12.01 -15.19 27.81
CA ALA A 421 -11.96 -16.22 26.75
C ALA A 421 -12.53 -15.74 25.40
N GLY A 422 -13.46 -14.78 25.41
CA GLY A 422 -14.03 -14.18 24.20
C GLY A 422 -14.79 -12.89 24.49
N VAL A 423 -14.98 -12.05 23.48
CA VAL A 423 -15.72 -10.78 23.59
C VAL A 423 -16.65 -10.63 22.38
N TYR A 424 -17.88 -10.22 22.64
CA TYR A 424 -18.93 -10.04 21.65
C TYR A 424 -19.55 -8.65 21.82
N PHE A 425 -19.52 -7.82 20.78
CA PHE A 425 -20.17 -6.51 20.76
C PHE A 425 -21.43 -6.62 19.88
N ASP A 426 -22.60 -6.34 20.45
CA ASP A 426 -23.92 -6.50 19.82
C ASP A 426 -24.10 -7.87 19.12
N GLY A 427 -23.60 -8.93 19.78
CA GLY A 427 -23.65 -10.30 19.28
C GLY A 427 -22.62 -10.66 18.21
N GLN A 428 -21.74 -9.74 17.82
CA GLN A 428 -20.64 -10.00 16.89
C GLN A 428 -19.33 -10.22 17.64
N GLY A 429 -18.58 -11.28 17.30
CA GLY A 429 -17.28 -11.56 17.92
C GLY A 429 -16.24 -10.48 17.58
N VAL A 430 -15.66 -9.86 18.60
CA VAL A 430 -14.69 -8.75 18.46
C VAL A 430 -13.41 -9.03 19.23
N ALA A 431 -12.34 -8.30 18.90
CA ALA A 431 -11.09 -8.35 19.65
C ALA A 431 -11.28 -7.82 21.08
N GLY A 432 -10.44 -8.26 22.01
CA GLY A 432 -10.53 -7.87 23.43
C GLY A 432 -10.31 -6.37 23.72
N VAL A 433 -9.73 -5.63 22.76
CA VAL A 433 -9.65 -4.17 22.76
C VAL A 433 -10.18 -3.67 21.43
N GLY A 434 -11.06 -2.68 21.43
CA GLY A 434 -11.62 -2.13 20.20
C GLY A 434 -12.51 -0.92 20.41
N SER A 435 -12.99 -0.37 19.29
CA SER A 435 -13.86 0.80 19.26
C SER A 435 -14.89 0.73 18.14
N HIS A 436 -16.08 1.28 18.34
CA HIS A 436 -17.18 1.34 17.39
C HIS A 436 -17.81 2.74 17.36
N GLN A 437 -17.86 3.38 16.19
CA GLN A 437 -18.48 4.70 16.03
C GLN A 437 -19.95 4.56 15.64
N THR A 438 -20.86 5.18 16.41
CA THR A 438 -22.28 5.27 16.10
C THR A 438 -22.72 6.73 16.00
N CYS A 439 -23.69 7.02 15.12
CA CYS A 439 -24.24 8.36 14.91
C CYS A 439 -25.78 8.35 15.02
N PRO A 440 -26.33 8.00 16.20
CA PRO A 440 -27.75 7.75 16.36
C PRO A 440 -28.61 9.03 16.25
N CYS A 441 -29.78 8.90 15.64
CA CYS A 441 -30.84 9.91 15.63
C CYS A 441 -31.85 9.73 16.76
N THR A 442 -31.86 8.56 17.39
CA THR A 442 -32.70 8.20 18.54
C THR A 442 -31.85 7.43 19.55
N PRO A 443 -32.17 7.44 20.85
CA PRO A 443 -31.37 6.73 21.85
C PRO A 443 -31.14 5.25 21.47
N GLU A 444 -29.88 4.83 21.49
CA GLU A 444 -29.44 3.48 21.10
C GLU A 444 -28.69 2.84 22.27
N THR A 445 -28.89 1.53 22.49
CA THR A 445 -28.19 0.78 23.54
C THR A 445 -27.34 -0.31 22.91
N HIS A 446 -26.05 -0.29 23.24
CA HIS A 446 -25.08 -1.28 22.81
C HIS A 446 -24.72 -2.21 23.95
N THR A 447 -24.45 -3.47 23.63
CA THR A 447 -24.15 -4.52 24.61
C THR A 447 -22.81 -5.18 24.30
N LEU A 448 -21.94 -5.25 25.31
CA LEU A 448 -20.69 -6.01 25.29
C LEU A 448 -20.86 -7.27 26.14
N ASP A 449 -20.95 -8.43 25.51
CA ASP A 449 -20.99 -9.74 26.18
C ASP A 449 -19.59 -10.37 26.19
N VAL A 450 -19.09 -10.70 27.39
CA VAL A 450 -17.74 -11.19 27.61
C VAL A 450 -17.80 -12.63 28.12
N LEU A 451 -17.22 -13.56 27.36
CA LEU A 451 -17.06 -14.95 27.76
C LEU A 451 -15.83 -15.08 28.68
N LEU A 452 -16.04 -15.51 29.91
CA LEU A 452 -15.00 -15.76 30.91
C LEU A 452 -14.36 -17.14 30.72
N ARG A 453 -13.16 -17.33 31.29
CA ARG A 453 -12.39 -18.58 31.14
C ARG A 453 -13.02 -19.79 31.83
N ASP A 454 -13.95 -19.56 32.76
CA ASP A 454 -14.74 -20.60 33.42
C ASP A 454 -16.01 -20.99 32.62
N GLY A 455 -16.21 -20.37 31.44
CA GLY A 455 -17.35 -20.60 30.57
C GLY A 455 -18.60 -19.77 30.93
N SER A 456 -18.53 -18.92 31.94
CA SER A 456 -19.62 -17.97 32.26
C SER A 456 -19.57 -16.73 31.36
N HIS A 457 -20.70 -16.02 31.25
CA HIS A 457 -20.84 -14.80 30.44
C HIS A 457 -21.10 -13.59 31.34
N GLU A 458 -20.43 -12.46 31.06
CA GLU A 458 -20.68 -11.17 31.70
C GLU A 458 -21.03 -10.11 30.65
N ALA A 459 -22.27 -9.60 30.69
CA ALA A 459 -22.75 -8.57 29.77
C ALA A 459 -22.71 -7.17 30.39
N ARG A 460 -22.19 -6.19 29.65
CA ARG A 460 -22.20 -4.76 29.98
C ARG A 460 -22.98 -4.00 28.93
N THR A 461 -23.91 -3.13 29.34
CA THR A 461 -24.70 -2.31 28.43
C THR A 461 -24.31 -0.85 28.53
N LEU A 462 -24.34 -0.14 27.40
CA LEU A 462 -24.06 1.28 27.30
C LEU A 462 -25.13 1.93 26.42
N THR A 463 -25.84 2.89 26.97
CA THR A 463 -26.88 3.63 26.24
C THR A 463 -26.36 5.00 25.83
N ILE A 464 -26.43 5.29 24.53
CA ILE A 464 -26.17 6.61 23.96
C ILE A 464 -27.48 7.39 23.91
N GLN A 465 -27.57 8.44 24.73
CA GLN A 465 -28.71 9.34 24.76
C GLN A 465 -28.59 10.38 23.64
N VAL A 466 -29.72 10.69 22.99
CA VAL A 466 -29.77 11.63 21.87
C VAL A 466 -30.63 12.83 22.23
N THR A 467 -30.14 14.03 21.95
CA THR A 467 -30.84 15.30 22.18
C THR A 467 -31.21 15.97 20.85
N GLY A 468 -32.49 16.33 20.67
CA GLY A 468 -33.02 16.86 19.41
C GLY A 468 -33.65 15.80 18.50
N SER A 469 -34.01 16.17 17.28
CA SER A 469 -34.60 15.27 16.28
C SER A 469 -33.91 15.44 14.92
N CYS A 470 -33.62 14.34 14.26
CA CYS A 470 -33.14 14.37 12.88
C CYS A 470 -34.31 14.74 11.96
N VAL A 471 -34.18 15.86 11.24
CA VAL A 471 -35.09 16.18 10.13
C VAL A 471 -34.58 15.44 8.91
N THR A 472 -35.21 14.33 8.56
CA THR A 472 -34.99 13.67 7.28
C THR A 472 -35.64 14.51 6.17
N PRO A 473 -34.92 14.91 5.10
CA PRO A 473 -35.61 15.39 3.91
C PRO A 473 -36.44 14.24 3.32
N THR A 474 -37.61 14.59 2.80
CA THR A 474 -38.50 13.70 2.06
C THR A 474 -37.71 12.95 0.97
N PRO A 475 -37.90 11.64 0.76
CA PRO A 475 -37.25 10.93 -0.34
C PRO A 475 -37.57 11.62 -1.66
N ASP A 476 -36.55 12.13 -2.34
CA ASP A 476 -36.66 12.63 -3.69
C ASP A 476 -36.96 11.41 -4.59
N THR A 477 -38.21 11.27 -5.00
CA THR A 477 -38.65 10.22 -5.93
C THR A 477 -38.73 10.73 -7.37
N GLN A 478 -38.34 11.99 -7.61
CA GLN A 478 -38.48 12.62 -8.91
C GLN A 478 -37.13 12.65 -9.63
N GLY A 479 -37.05 11.95 -10.76
CA GLY A 479 -35.85 11.96 -11.61
C GLY A 479 -35.52 13.35 -12.17
N PRO A 480 -34.25 13.57 -12.55
CA PRO A 480 -33.77 14.85 -13.10
C PRO A 480 -34.48 15.20 -14.41
N PRO A 481 -34.56 16.49 -14.79
CA PRO A 481 -35.13 16.87 -16.08
C PRO A 481 -34.31 16.30 -17.25
N ALA A 482 -34.97 16.04 -18.39
CA ALA A 482 -34.30 15.53 -19.59
C ALA A 482 -33.23 16.52 -20.09
N PRO A 483 -31.98 16.07 -20.33
CA PRO A 483 -30.95 16.91 -20.92
C PRO A 483 -31.31 17.31 -22.36
N ARG A 484 -30.85 18.48 -22.81
CA ARG A 484 -31.09 18.96 -24.18
C ARG A 484 -29.99 18.44 -25.11
N PRO A 485 -30.30 17.59 -26.11
CA PRO A 485 -29.34 17.25 -27.16
C PRO A 485 -28.90 18.50 -27.90
N LEU A 486 -27.60 18.62 -28.15
CA LEU A 486 -27.04 19.64 -29.04
C LEU A 486 -26.85 19.01 -30.42
N ASP A 487 -27.24 19.75 -31.46
CA ASP A 487 -27.10 19.26 -32.83
C ASP A 487 -25.61 19.06 -33.16
N PRO A 488 -25.15 17.82 -33.45
CA PRO A 488 -23.75 17.55 -33.76
C PRO A 488 -23.28 18.21 -35.07
N THR A 489 -24.20 18.71 -35.89
CA THR A 489 -23.88 19.24 -37.23
C THR A 489 -24.12 20.74 -37.37
N GLY A 490 -24.72 21.39 -36.37
CA GLY A 490 -25.11 22.79 -36.44
C GLY A 490 -26.09 23.10 -37.59
N GLY A 491 -26.90 22.13 -38.02
CA GLY A 491 -27.87 22.25 -39.10
C GLY A 491 -27.38 21.84 -40.49
N VAL A 492 -26.17 21.27 -40.61
CA VAL A 492 -25.58 20.81 -41.90
C VAL A 492 -25.54 19.27 -41.95
N VAL A 493 -25.36 18.64 -43.11
CA VAL A 493 -25.12 17.18 -43.19
C VAL A 493 -23.63 16.92 -42.94
N LEU A 494 -23.27 15.88 -42.18
CA LEU A 494 -21.87 15.53 -41.94
C LEU A 494 -21.27 14.88 -43.19
N SER A 495 -20.10 15.33 -43.65
CA SER A 495 -19.30 14.58 -44.63
C SER A 495 -18.94 13.18 -44.11
N CYS A 496 -18.71 12.27 -45.05
CA CYS A 496 -18.54 10.84 -44.79
C CYS A 496 -17.42 10.59 -43.76
N ARG A 497 -17.77 9.91 -42.66
CA ARG A 497 -16.89 9.61 -41.52
C ARG A 497 -17.34 8.35 -40.78
N ALA A 498 -16.41 7.73 -40.04
CA ALA A 498 -16.68 6.51 -39.27
C ALA A 498 -17.27 6.77 -37.87
N GLU A 499 -17.08 7.98 -37.32
CA GLU A 499 -17.51 8.34 -35.97
C GLU A 499 -17.97 9.80 -35.90
N THR A 500 -18.88 10.10 -34.98
CA THR A 500 -19.29 11.48 -34.67
C THR A 500 -19.44 11.68 -33.17
N THR A 501 -19.29 12.92 -32.70
CA THR A 501 -19.44 13.26 -31.28
C THR A 501 -20.80 13.88 -31.01
N LEU A 502 -21.59 13.23 -30.17
CA LEU A 502 -22.86 13.71 -29.65
C LEU A 502 -22.58 14.50 -28.37
N SER A 503 -23.24 15.64 -28.19
CA SER A 503 -23.09 16.48 -26.98
C SER A 503 -24.44 17.00 -26.51
N TRP A 504 -24.61 17.21 -25.21
CA TRP A 504 -25.88 17.66 -24.62
C TRP A 504 -25.66 18.68 -23.51
N GLY A 505 -26.70 19.47 -23.22
CA GLY A 505 -26.67 20.42 -22.11
C GLY A 505 -26.65 19.71 -20.75
N SER A 506 -25.87 20.24 -19.81
CA SER A 506 -25.89 19.77 -18.41
C SER A 506 -27.23 20.06 -17.74
N VAL A 507 -27.69 19.14 -16.90
CA VAL A 507 -28.86 19.34 -16.02
C VAL A 507 -28.45 19.31 -14.55
N SER A 508 -29.35 19.74 -13.68
CA SER A 508 -29.14 19.72 -12.22
C SER A 508 -30.34 19.13 -11.51
N ALA A 509 -30.09 18.45 -10.39
CA ALA A 509 -31.09 17.89 -9.49
C ALA A 509 -30.65 18.11 -8.03
N PRO A 510 -31.58 18.11 -7.05
CA PRO A 510 -31.26 18.33 -5.64
C PRO A 510 -30.22 17.35 -5.09
N SER A 511 -30.26 16.09 -5.53
CA SER A 511 -29.32 15.03 -5.17
C SER A 511 -28.04 15.04 -6.03
N GLY A 512 -27.89 15.97 -6.98
CA GLY A 512 -26.81 16.02 -7.95
C GLY A 512 -26.98 15.01 -9.10
N ILE A 513 -26.25 15.17 -10.20
CA ILE A 513 -26.28 14.22 -11.33
C ILE A 513 -25.12 13.24 -11.21
N THR A 514 -25.40 11.95 -11.31
CA THR A 514 -24.42 10.85 -11.19
C THR A 514 -24.00 10.30 -12.55
N GLY A 515 -24.88 10.35 -13.55
CA GLY A 515 -24.57 9.85 -14.88
C GLY A 515 -25.58 10.25 -15.95
N TYR A 516 -25.15 10.12 -17.21
CA TYR A 516 -25.99 10.28 -18.39
C TYR A 516 -26.08 8.97 -19.18
N TYR A 517 -27.22 8.76 -19.84
CA TYR A 517 -27.46 7.64 -20.74
C TYR A 517 -27.85 8.18 -22.11
N VAL A 518 -27.24 7.66 -23.16
CA VAL A 518 -27.46 8.05 -24.56
C VAL A 518 -27.91 6.83 -25.34
N ARG A 519 -28.94 6.97 -26.19
CA ARG A 519 -29.33 5.95 -27.15
C ARG A 519 -29.29 6.50 -28.57
N LEU A 520 -28.86 5.66 -29.52
CA LEU A 520 -28.74 5.99 -30.94
C LEU A 520 -29.49 4.96 -31.78
N GLU A 521 -30.26 5.45 -32.75
CA GLU A 521 -30.96 4.65 -33.73
C GLU A 521 -30.67 5.17 -35.15
N GLU A 522 -30.55 4.26 -36.09
CA GLU A 522 -30.49 4.54 -37.52
C GLU A 522 -31.92 4.61 -38.07
N THR A 523 -32.21 5.63 -38.88
CA THR A 523 -33.55 5.94 -39.39
C THR A 523 -33.67 5.84 -40.91
N SER A 524 -32.68 5.28 -41.61
CA SER A 524 -32.77 4.98 -43.05
C SER A 524 -33.69 3.77 -43.30
N GLY A 525 -35.00 3.93 -43.06
CA GLY A 525 -36.02 2.89 -43.12
C GLY A 525 -36.69 2.65 -41.77
N THR A 526 -36.88 1.39 -41.38
CA THR A 526 -37.40 1.05 -40.04
C THR A 526 -36.34 1.39 -38.99
N PRO A 527 -36.66 2.16 -37.93
CA PRO A 527 -35.69 2.55 -36.91
C PRO A 527 -34.97 1.34 -36.32
N ARG A 528 -33.64 1.31 -36.45
CA ARG A 528 -32.79 0.23 -35.96
C ARG A 528 -31.92 0.74 -34.81
N PRO A 529 -31.93 0.10 -33.62
CA PRO A 529 -31.05 0.49 -32.53
C PRO A 529 -29.60 0.18 -32.89
N ILE A 530 -28.73 1.19 -32.74
CA ILE A 530 -27.28 1.08 -32.94
C ILE A 530 -26.59 0.83 -31.61
N GLY A 531 -27.00 1.53 -30.55
CA GLY A 531 -26.46 1.34 -29.21
C GLY A 531 -27.12 2.21 -28.14
N GLU A 532 -26.94 1.80 -26.89
CA GLU A 532 -27.22 2.58 -25.70
C GLU A 532 -25.97 2.60 -24.82
N TRP A 533 -25.56 3.78 -24.36
CA TRP A 533 -24.33 4.00 -23.59
C TRP A 533 -24.66 4.74 -22.30
N GLY A 534 -24.12 4.25 -21.18
CA GLY A 534 -24.23 4.87 -19.86
C GLY A 534 -23.84 3.89 -18.74
N PRO A 535 -23.61 4.39 -17.52
CA PRO A 535 -23.64 5.79 -17.10
C PRO A 535 -22.38 6.56 -17.55
N LEU A 536 -22.57 7.76 -18.11
CA LEU A 536 -21.48 8.66 -18.56
C LEU A 536 -21.29 9.82 -17.57
N GLY A 537 -20.06 10.07 -17.14
CA GLY A 537 -19.71 11.18 -16.24
C GLY A 537 -19.43 12.51 -16.94
N GLN A 538 -19.70 12.61 -18.24
CA GLN A 538 -19.41 13.76 -19.09
C GLN A 538 -20.60 14.06 -20.02
N THR A 539 -20.65 15.23 -20.63
CA THR A 539 -21.76 15.69 -21.49
C THR A 539 -21.51 15.50 -22.99
N GLN A 540 -20.63 14.57 -23.35
CA GLN A 540 -20.28 14.24 -24.73
C GLN A 540 -19.94 12.75 -24.89
N LEU A 541 -20.25 12.19 -26.06
CA LEU A 541 -20.01 10.79 -26.40
C LEU A 541 -19.69 10.67 -27.89
N THR A 542 -18.58 9.99 -28.21
CA THR A 542 -18.26 9.61 -29.59
C THR A 542 -18.94 8.28 -29.93
N VAL A 543 -19.68 8.24 -31.03
CA VAL A 543 -20.46 7.08 -31.48
C VAL A 543 -20.11 6.71 -32.92
N PRO A 544 -20.17 5.42 -33.27
CA PRO A 544 -19.94 4.97 -34.64
C PRO A 544 -21.09 5.40 -35.56
N VAL A 545 -20.75 5.82 -36.78
CA VAL A 545 -21.70 6.19 -37.85
C VAL A 545 -21.20 5.68 -39.20
N SER A 546 -22.12 5.54 -40.14
CA SER A 546 -21.88 5.06 -41.50
C SER A 546 -22.36 6.11 -42.51
N CYS A 547 -21.65 6.22 -43.63
CA CYS A 547 -22.00 7.17 -44.69
C CYS A 547 -23.29 6.73 -45.41
N GLY A 548 -24.15 7.71 -45.76
CA GLY A 548 -25.44 7.47 -46.41
C GLY A 548 -26.58 7.16 -45.45
N TYR A 549 -26.38 7.36 -44.15
CA TYR A 549 -27.36 7.04 -43.12
C TYR A 549 -27.84 8.27 -42.34
N TYR A 550 -29.11 8.23 -41.96
CA TYR A 550 -29.70 9.18 -41.02
C TYR A 550 -29.83 8.53 -39.66
N TYR A 551 -29.59 9.32 -38.62
CA TYR A 551 -29.60 8.87 -37.24
C TYR A 551 -30.52 9.73 -36.41
N ARG A 552 -31.11 9.12 -35.38
CA ARG A 552 -31.76 9.82 -34.28
C ARG A 552 -31.17 9.37 -32.95
N TRP A 553 -31.02 10.30 -32.01
CA TRP A 553 -30.47 10.01 -30.70
C TRP A 553 -31.19 10.79 -29.60
N SER A 554 -31.11 10.26 -28.38
CA SER A 554 -31.78 10.82 -27.21
C SER A 554 -30.92 10.58 -25.98
N VAL A 555 -31.04 11.44 -24.98
CA VAL A 555 -30.25 11.39 -23.73
C VAL A 555 -31.16 11.53 -22.52
N ARG A 556 -30.81 10.86 -21.41
CA ARG A 556 -31.41 11.05 -20.09
C ARG A 556 -30.33 11.16 -19.02
N ALA A 557 -30.69 11.65 -17.83
CA ALA A 557 -29.80 11.75 -16.69
C ALA A 557 -30.27 10.87 -15.53
N GLU A 558 -29.35 10.51 -14.65
CA GLU A 558 -29.58 9.85 -13.37
C GLU A 558 -29.06 10.76 -12.25
N ASP A 559 -29.79 10.84 -11.15
CA ASP A 559 -29.42 11.67 -10.00
C ASP A 559 -28.65 10.90 -8.90
N GLY A 560 -28.26 11.60 -7.84
CA GLY A 560 -27.57 11.02 -6.67
C GLY A 560 -28.40 10.05 -5.84
N ALA A 561 -29.72 10.03 -6.04
CA ALA A 561 -30.64 9.11 -5.40
C ALA A 561 -30.93 7.86 -6.26
N GLY A 562 -30.38 7.78 -7.48
CA GLY A 562 -30.62 6.68 -8.42
C GLY A 562 -31.90 6.82 -9.22
N ASN A 563 -32.55 8.00 -9.23
CA ASN A 563 -33.73 8.24 -10.04
C ASN A 563 -33.34 8.60 -11.48
N LEU A 564 -33.97 7.92 -12.44
CA LEU A 564 -33.78 8.21 -13.86
C LEU A 564 -34.78 9.27 -14.34
N GLY A 565 -34.26 10.29 -15.00
CA GLY A 565 -35.04 11.29 -15.70
C GLY A 565 -35.68 10.75 -16.99
N PRO A 566 -36.66 11.45 -17.57
CA PRO A 566 -37.20 11.09 -18.87
C PRO A 566 -36.14 11.22 -19.97
N TRP A 567 -36.30 10.43 -21.03
CA TRP A 567 -35.54 10.61 -22.27
C TRP A 567 -35.87 11.96 -22.91
N SER A 568 -34.84 12.63 -23.43
CA SER A 568 -35.01 13.83 -24.24
C SER A 568 -35.83 13.53 -25.50
N SER A 569 -36.39 14.58 -26.11
CA SER A 569 -36.85 14.48 -27.50
C SER A 569 -35.71 13.96 -28.38
N TRP A 570 -36.06 13.21 -29.43
CA TRP A 570 -35.10 12.74 -30.41
C TRP A 570 -34.49 13.93 -31.16
N ALA A 571 -33.16 13.99 -31.17
CA ALA A 571 -32.40 14.82 -32.10
C ALA A 571 -31.96 13.97 -33.28
N THR A 572 -31.84 14.56 -34.46
CA THR A 572 -31.53 13.84 -35.71
C THR A 572 -30.35 14.45 -36.42
N PHE A 573 -29.54 13.63 -37.09
CA PHE A 573 -28.48 14.09 -37.97
C PHE A 573 -28.27 13.11 -39.13
N GLY A 574 -27.72 13.58 -40.24
CA GLY A 574 -27.37 12.76 -41.41
C GLY A 574 -25.87 12.74 -41.66
N VAL A 575 -25.38 11.64 -42.23
CA VAL A 575 -24.01 11.51 -42.74
C VAL A 575 -24.10 11.27 -44.24
N ASP A 576 -23.58 12.21 -45.03
CA ASP A 576 -23.63 12.15 -46.49
C ASP A 576 -22.61 11.16 -47.07
N ILE A 577 -22.85 10.77 -48.32
CA ILE A 577 -21.88 10.11 -49.17
C ILE A 577 -21.40 11.23 -50.11
N ASP A 578 -20.32 11.92 -49.76
CA ASP A 578 -19.83 13.10 -50.52
C ASP A 578 -19.79 12.88 -52.06
#